data_AF-A0A6I4U7G5-F1
#
_entry.id   AF-A0A6I4U7G5-F1
#
_cell.length_a   1.000
_cell.length_b   1.000
_cell.length_c   1.000
_cell.angle_alpha   90.00
_cell.angle_beta   90.00
_cell.angle_gamma   90.00
#
_symmetry.space_group_name_H-M   'P 1'
#
loop_
_entity.id
_entity.type
_entity.pdbx_description
1 polymer ?
#
loop_
_entity_poly.entity_id
_entity_poly.type
_entity_poly.pdbx_seq_one_letter_code
_entity_poly.pdbx_strand_id
1 'polypeptide(L)'
;MASASSLPPAATDLATAQDVARGIQRLFARNDIWCVSEMPLRGGRRADLMGIDAKGKVVIVEIKVARADLVGDAKWTDYLDHCDRFFWGVPPHLDRAMLERESHRPDCCGVIVADGYDGEILRPAPLQPLAAARRKVEVEALARTAMRRLTGLGDPETQGWGRIEG
;
A
#
# COMPACT_ATOMS: atom_id res chain seq x y z
N MET A 1 50.22 -20.33 -4.94
CA MET A 1 49.20 -19.89 -3.96
C MET A 1 48.41 -18.77 -4.60
N ALA A 2 47.19 -19.04 -5.07
CA ALA A 2 46.34 -18.04 -5.71
C ALA A 2 45.53 -17.32 -4.63
N SER A 3 45.69 -16.00 -4.55
CA SER A 3 44.92 -15.14 -3.64
C SER A 3 43.47 -15.10 -4.12
N ALA A 4 42.55 -15.62 -3.30
CA ALA A 4 41.13 -15.45 -3.52
C ALA A 4 40.78 -13.98 -3.29
N SER A 5 40.40 -13.27 -4.36
CA SER A 5 39.82 -11.94 -4.26
C SER A 5 38.44 -12.06 -3.64
N SER A 6 38.29 -11.68 -2.37
CA SER A 6 36.98 -11.55 -1.75
C SER A 6 36.25 -10.38 -2.40
N LEU A 7 35.20 -10.68 -3.17
CA LEU A 7 34.21 -9.67 -3.57
C LEU A 7 33.71 -8.97 -2.29
N PRO A 8 33.57 -7.63 -2.29
CA PRO A 8 32.92 -6.96 -1.18
C PRO A 8 31.51 -7.56 -1.04
N PRO A 9 30.98 -7.71 0.20
CA PRO A 9 29.59 -8.09 0.36
C PRO A 9 28.76 -7.09 -0.45
N ALA A 10 27.94 -7.62 -1.38
CA ALA A 10 26.96 -6.78 -2.05
C ALA A 10 26.24 -6.00 -0.96
N ALA A 11 26.22 -4.67 -1.05
CA ALA A 11 25.34 -3.89 -0.20
C ALA A 11 23.96 -4.51 -0.37
N THR A 12 23.43 -5.13 0.69
CA THR A 12 22.08 -5.67 0.68
C THR A 12 21.20 -4.45 0.52
N ASP A 13 20.83 -4.13 -0.73
CA ASP A 13 19.97 -3.00 -1.03
C ASP A 13 18.62 -3.35 -0.39
N LEU A 14 18.39 -2.80 0.81
CA LEU A 14 17.18 -3.05 1.55
C LEU A 14 16.03 -2.51 0.68
N ALA A 15 15.06 -3.38 0.40
CA ALA A 15 13.93 -3.03 -0.46
C ALA A 15 13.30 -1.69 -0.03
N THR A 16 13.18 -0.78 -0.99
CA THR A 16 12.60 0.54 -0.76
C THR A 16 11.07 0.44 -0.66
N ALA A 17 10.41 1.48 -0.14
CA ALA A 17 8.94 1.52 -0.13
C ALA A 17 8.36 1.41 -1.55
N GLN A 18 9.06 1.95 -2.56
CA GLN A 18 8.68 1.85 -3.96
C GLN A 18 8.80 0.42 -4.50
N ASP A 19 9.82 -0.33 -4.06
CA ASP A 19 9.96 -1.74 -4.43
C ASP A 19 8.84 -2.57 -3.84
N VAL A 20 8.57 -2.43 -2.53
CA VAL A 20 7.46 -3.10 -1.85
C VAL A 20 6.12 -2.75 -2.53
N ALA A 21 5.88 -1.47 -2.85
CA ALA A 21 4.68 -1.04 -3.56
C ALA A 21 4.53 -1.72 -4.92
N ARG A 22 5.62 -1.82 -5.69
CA ARG A 22 5.64 -2.48 -7.00
C ARG A 22 5.27 -3.96 -6.90
N GLY A 23 5.84 -4.68 -5.93
CA GLY A 23 5.53 -6.09 -5.70
C GLY A 23 4.06 -6.30 -5.32
N ILE A 24 3.54 -5.48 -4.40
CA ILE A 24 2.12 -5.53 -4.00
C ILE A 24 1.22 -5.25 -5.20
N GLN A 25 1.52 -4.23 -6.01
CA GLN A 25 0.72 -3.91 -7.20
C GLN A 25 0.71 -5.05 -8.23
N ARG A 26 1.84 -5.76 -8.41
CA ARG A 26 1.89 -6.95 -9.28
C ARG A 26 1.06 -8.10 -8.72
N LEU A 27 1.20 -8.40 -7.43
CA LEU A 27 0.40 -9.40 -6.71
C LEU A 27 -1.10 -9.09 -6.86
N PHE A 28 -1.49 -7.84 -6.69
CA PHE A 28 -2.89 -7.42 -6.79
C PHE A 28 -3.41 -7.48 -8.22
N ALA A 29 -2.65 -6.98 -9.20
CA ALA A 29 -3.08 -6.98 -10.61
C ALA A 29 -3.37 -8.38 -11.14
N ARG A 30 -2.54 -9.39 -10.81
CA ARG A 30 -2.79 -10.79 -11.20
C ARG A 30 -3.98 -11.45 -10.49
N ASN A 31 -4.56 -10.78 -9.49
CA ASN A 31 -5.74 -11.21 -8.73
C ASN A 31 -6.94 -10.27 -8.95
N ASP A 32 -6.93 -9.46 -10.02
CA ASP A 32 -7.98 -8.50 -10.37
C ASP A 32 -8.30 -7.47 -9.27
N ILE A 33 -7.22 -6.98 -8.64
CA ILE A 33 -7.22 -5.85 -7.72
C ILE A 33 -6.31 -4.79 -8.32
N TRP A 34 -6.83 -3.58 -8.52
CA TRP A 34 -6.08 -2.49 -9.16
C TRP A 34 -5.92 -1.32 -8.20
N CYS A 35 -4.70 -0.78 -8.13
CA CYS A 35 -4.32 0.21 -7.13
C CYS A 35 -3.78 1.52 -7.71
N VAL A 36 -4.01 2.59 -6.95
CA VAL A 36 -3.38 3.91 -7.08
C VAL A 36 -2.45 4.08 -5.87
N SER A 37 -1.21 4.50 -6.11
CA SER A 37 -0.25 4.83 -5.05
C SER A 37 -0.50 6.22 -4.45
N GLU A 38 -0.02 6.50 -3.23
CA GLU A 38 -0.10 7.84 -2.62
C GLU A 38 -1.52 8.45 -2.71
N MET A 39 -2.54 7.67 -2.36
CA MET A 39 -3.94 8.03 -2.54
C MET A 39 -4.40 8.97 -1.42
N PRO A 40 -4.77 10.24 -1.71
CA PRO A 40 -5.28 11.15 -0.70
C PRO A 40 -6.65 10.68 -0.18
N LEU A 41 -6.82 10.74 1.14
CA LEU A 41 -8.06 10.39 1.83
C LEU A 41 -8.70 11.62 2.46
N ARG A 42 -10.00 11.54 2.76
CA ARG A 42 -10.68 12.58 3.55
C ARG A 42 -10.03 12.65 4.94
N GLY A 43 -9.90 13.86 5.50
CA GLY A 43 -9.20 14.07 6.77
C GLY A 43 -7.69 14.32 6.63
N GLY A 44 -7.18 14.53 5.42
CA GLY A 44 -5.79 14.94 5.17
C GLY A 44 -4.78 13.80 5.24
N ARG A 45 -5.24 12.55 5.30
CA ARG A 45 -4.40 11.34 5.25
C ARG A 45 -4.06 10.97 3.81
N ARG A 46 -3.07 10.10 3.66
CA ARG A 46 -2.66 9.54 2.37
C ARG A 46 -2.32 8.07 2.57
N ALA A 47 -2.99 7.20 1.84
CA ALA A 47 -2.68 5.78 1.81
C ALA A 47 -1.53 5.51 0.85
N ASP A 48 -0.58 4.66 1.22
CA ASP A 48 0.53 4.30 0.32
C ASP A 48 0.01 3.59 -0.94
N LEU A 49 -0.94 2.68 -0.79
CA LEU A 49 -1.73 2.11 -1.88
C LEU A 49 -3.22 2.07 -1.49
N MET A 50 -4.08 2.46 -2.43
CA MET A 50 -5.51 2.21 -2.34
C MET A 50 -5.98 1.56 -3.64
N GLY A 51 -6.81 0.55 -3.54
CA GLY A 51 -7.32 -0.18 -4.70
C GLY A 51 -8.75 -0.64 -4.58
N ILE A 52 -9.21 -1.29 -5.64
CA ILE A 52 -10.55 -1.86 -5.76
C ILE A 52 -10.46 -3.26 -6.36
N ASP A 53 -11.18 -4.21 -5.77
CA ASP A 53 -11.31 -5.57 -6.30
C ASP A 53 -12.47 -5.69 -7.33
N ALA A 54 -12.56 -6.82 -8.01
CA ALA A 54 -13.63 -7.14 -8.97
C ALA A 54 -15.07 -7.04 -8.40
N LYS A 55 -15.23 -7.08 -7.07
CA LYS A 55 -16.52 -6.96 -6.36
C LYS A 55 -16.77 -5.54 -5.85
N GLY A 56 -15.91 -4.59 -6.20
CA GLY A 56 -15.98 -3.20 -5.77
C GLY A 56 -15.53 -2.96 -4.33
N LYS A 57 -14.87 -3.92 -3.67
CA LYS A 57 -14.36 -3.76 -2.32
C LYS A 57 -13.08 -2.93 -2.34
N VAL A 58 -13.03 -1.95 -1.45
CA VAL A 58 -11.89 -1.03 -1.34
C VAL A 58 -10.81 -1.66 -0.47
N VAL A 59 -9.57 -1.64 -0.93
CA VAL A 59 -8.40 -2.15 -0.20
C VAL A 59 -7.43 -1.00 0.06
N ILE A 60 -6.89 -0.92 1.26
CA ILE A 60 -5.76 -0.03 1.59
C ILE A 60 -4.57 -0.89 2.01
N VAL A 61 -3.37 -0.47 1.58
CA VAL A 61 -2.10 -1.02 2.06
C VAL A 61 -1.22 0.12 2.57
N GLU A 62 -0.76 0.01 3.81
CA GLU A 62 0.27 0.88 4.38
C GLU A 62 1.62 0.16 4.38
N ILE A 63 2.63 0.77 3.77
CA ILE A 63 3.95 0.19 3.54
C ILE A 63 4.91 0.67 4.63
N LYS A 64 5.56 -0.28 5.31
CA LYS A 64 6.55 0.00 6.35
C LYS A 64 7.82 -0.77 6.02
N VAL A 65 8.92 -0.05 5.79
CA VAL A 65 10.22 -0.64 5.41
C VAL A 65 11.22 -0.67 6.55
N ALA A 66 10.99 0.11 7.61
CA ALA A 66 11.77 0.07 8.82
C ALA A 66 10.92 -0.19 10.07
N ARG A 67 11.56 -0.75 11.10
CA ARG A 67 10.93 -0.97 12.41
C ARG A 67 10.42 0.33 13.05
N ALA A 68 11.11 1.44 12.82
CA ALA A 68 10.71 2.76 13.30
C ALA A 68 9.36 3.19 12.70
N ASP A 69 9.10 2.87 11.42
CA ASP A 69 7.86 3.23 10.73
C ASP A 69 6.65 2.53 11.36
N LEU A 70 6.83 1.26 11.76
CA LEU A 70 5.79 0.47 12.44
C LEU A 70 5.46 1.06 13.82
N VAL A 71 6.47 1.45 14.59
CA VAL A 71 6.27 1.99 15.94
C VAL A 71 5.68 3.41 15.91
N GLY A 72 6.00 4.20 14.89
CA GLY A 72 5.58 5.60 14.78
C GLY A 72 4.13 5.81 14.35
N ASP A 73 3.48 4.80 13.76
CA ASP A 73 2.14 4.95 13.18
C ASP A 73 1.01 4.77 14.21
N ALA A 74 0.88 5.74 15.12
CA ALA A 74 -0.09 5.66 16.22
C ALA A 74 -1.55 5.89 15.80
N LYS A 75 -1.81 6.26 14.53
CA LYS A 75 -3.15 6.64 14.04
C LYS A 75 -3.59 5.87 12.80
N TRP A 76 -2.94 4.75 12.52
CA TRP A 76 -3.26 3.90 11.38
C TRP A 76 -4.73 3.42 11.39
N THR A 77 -5.36 3.32 12.56
CA THR A 77 -6.77 2.91 12.67
C THR A 77 -7.72 3.86 11.94
N ASP A 78 -7.31 5.11 11.71
CA ASP A 78 -8.08 6.07 10.90
C ASP A 78 -8.33 5.55 9.47
N TYR A 79 -7.44 4.70 8.93
CA TYR A 79 -7.57 4.12 7.59
C TYR A 79 -8.70 3.08 7.48
N LEU A 80 -9.13 2.50 8.60
CA LEU A 80 -10.19 1.47 8.61
C LEU A 80 -11.54 2.04 8.16
N ASP A 81 -11.78 3.35 8.35
CA ASP A 81 -13.00 4.02 7.88
C ASP A 81 -13.04 4.25 6.35
N HIS A 82 -11.95 3.93 5.65
CA HIS A 82 -11.76 4.16 4.22
C HIS A 82 -11.63 2.89 3.38
N CYS A 83 -11.64 1.69 3.98
CA CYS A 83 -11.46 0.44 3.24
C CYS A 83 -12.33 -0.71 3.75
N ASP A 84 -12.63 -1.65 2.86
CA ASP A 84 -13.23 -2.94 3.21
C ASP A 84 -12.17 -3.94 3.74
N ARG A 85 -10.90 -3.76 3.34
CA ARG A 85 -9.74 -4.54 3.80
C ARG A 85 -8.52 -3.66 3.96
N PHE A 86 -7.80 -3.84 5.07
CA PHE A 86 -6.55 -3.14 5.35
C PHE A 86 -5.39 -4.14 5.42
N PHE A 87 -4.27 -3.82 4.78
CA PHE A 87 -3.04 -4.61 4.85
C PHE A 87 -1.86 -3.76 5.31
N TRP A 88 -0.96 -4.38 6.05
CA TRP A 88 0.42 -3.93 6.16
C TRP A 88 1.22 -4.51 4.99
N GLY A 89 1.97 -3.68 4.28
CA GLY A 89 2.96 -4.08 3.28
C GLY A 89 4.37 -3.96 3.86
N VAL A 90 5.13 -5.04 3.90
CA VAL A 90 6.48 -5.02 4.49
C VAL A 90 7.49 -5.75 3.59
N PRO A 91 8.78 -5.37 3.61
CA PRO A 91 9.78 -6.10 2.86
C PRO A 91 10.15 -7.43 3.57
N PRO A 92 10.71 -8.42 2.85
CA PRO A 92 11.02 -9.74 3.43
C PRO A 92 11.97 -9.72 4.63
N HIS A 93 12.83 -8.70 4.70
CA HIS A 93 13.85 -8.57 5.74
C HIS A 93 13.34 -7.90 7.04
N LEU A 94 12.14 -7.30 7.03
CA LEU A 94 11.60 -6.63 8.21
C LEU A 94 11.02 -7.64 9.19
N ASP A 95 11.38 -7.53 10.48
CA ASP A 95 10.79 -8.34 11.54
C ASP A 95 9.31 -8.00 11.74
N ARG A 96 8.47 -8.85 11.19
CA ARG A 96 7.01 -8.75 11.24
C ARG A 96 6.38 -9.26 12.53
N ALA A 97 7.14 -9.81 13.48
CA ALA A 97 6.59 -10.27 14.76
C ALA A 97 5.85 -9.17 15.54
N MET A 98 6.16 -7.89 15.27
CA MET A 98 5.41 -6.77 15.83
C MET A 98 3.97 -6.67 15.33
N LEU A 99 3.69 -7.11 14.09
CA LEU A 99 2.37 -7.10 13.47
C LEU A 99 1.43 -8.19 14.03
N GLU A 100 1.96 -9.07 14.88
CA GLU A 100 1.18 -10.07 15.63
C GLU A 100 0.74 -9.56 17.01
N ARG A 101 1.23 -8.37 17.43
CA ARG A 101 0.90 -7.79 18.73
C ARG A 101 -0.47 -7.10 18.68
N GLU A 102 -1.13 -7.07 19.84
CA GLU A 102 -2.43 -6.41 20.02
C GLU A 102 -2.44 -4.95 19.54
N SER A 103 -1.33 -4.22 19.70
CA SER A 103 -1.21 -2.83 19.25
C SER A 103 -1.40 -2.64 17.73
N HIS A 104 -1.18 -3.69 16.94
CA HIS A 104 -1.35 -3.68 15.47
C HIS A 104 -2.62 -4.41 15.03
N ARG A 105 -3.47 -4.87 15.96
CA ARG A 105 -4.79 -5.45 15.71
C ARG A 105 -4.81 -6.49 14.58
N PRO A 106 -4.15 -7.65 14.75
CA PRO A 106 -4.10 -8.70 13.73
C PRO A 106 -5.49 -9.26 13.37
N ASP A 107 -6.50 -9.05 14.23
CA ASP A 107 -7.92 -9.36 14.02
C ASP A 107 -8.58 -8.51 12.92
N CYS A 108 -7.95 -7.42 12.51
CA CYS A 108 -8.56 -6.45 11.60
C CYS A 108 -7.65 -6.06 10.42
N CYS A 109 -6.41 -6.55 10.39
CA CYS A 109 -5.43 -6.28 9.33
C CYS A 109 -4.79 -7.54 8.74
N GLY A 110 -4.54 -7.50 7.44
CA GLY A 110 -3.72 -8.49 6.74
C GLY A 110 -2.24 -8.08 6.70
N VAL A 111 -1.40 -9.00 6.23
CA VAL A 111 0.03 -8.76 6.03
C VAL A 111 0.43 -9.27 4.66
N ILE A 112 1.07 -8.40 3.90
CA ILE A 112 1.69 -8.70 2.60
C ILE A 112 3.19 -8.52 2.77
N VAL A 113 3.95 -9.53 2.35
CA VAL A 113 5.39 -9.41 2.17
C VAL A 113 5.67 -9.23 0.69
N ALA A 114 6.43 -8.21 0.32
CA ALA A 114 6.72 -7.92 -1.08
C ALA A 114 8.06 -7.24 -1.28
N ASP A 115 8.59 -7.35 -2.50
CA ASP A 115 9.78 -6.65 -2.97
C ASP A 115 9.55 -6.11 -4.39
N GLY A 116 10.61 -5.64 -5.07
CA GLY A 116 10.50 -5.08 -6.41
C GLY A 116 10.07 -6.07 -7.50
N TYR A 117 10.01 -7.37 -7.19
CA TYR A 117 9.64 -8.44 -8.12
C TYR A 117 8.18 -8.85 -7.96
N ASP A 118 7.74 -9.17 -6.74
CA ASP A 118 6.40 -9.68 -6.48
C ASP A 118 6.00 -9.51 -4.99
N GLY A 119 4.83 -10.02 -4.61
CA GLY A 119 4.43 -10.14 -3.22
C GLY A 119 3.60 -11.39 -2.91
N GLU A 120 3.47 -11.67 -1.63
CA GLU A 120 2.69 -12.77 -1.06
C GLU A 120 1.86 -12.29 0.13
N ILE A 121 0.60 -12.73 0.18
CA ILE A 121 -0.27 -12.50 1.34
C ILE A 121 0.06 -13.54 2.41
N LEU A 122 0.78 -13.14 3.46
CA LEU A 122 1.09 -14.03 4.59
C LEU A 122 -0.08 -14.15 5.58
N ARG A 123 -0.83 -13.06 5.75
CA ARG A 123 -2.07 -13.06 6.55
C ARG A 123 -3.17 -12.37 5.75
N PRO A 124 -4.29 -13.06 5.44
CA PRO A 124 -5.39 -12.42 4.75
C PRO A 124 -6.00 -11.33 5.64
N ALA A 125 -6.28 -10.16 5.07
CA ALA A 125 -6.99 -9.12 5.80
C ALA A 125 -8.46 -9.55 6.01
N PRO A 126 -8.99 -9.48 7.24
CA PRO A 126 -10.42 -9.70 7.49
C PRO A 126 -11.28 -8.69 6.71
N LEU A 127 -12.48 -9.11 6.30
CA LEU A 127 -13.42 -8.23 5.62
C LEU A 127 -14.17 -7.39 6.66
N GLN A 128 -14.02 -6.08 6.59
CA GLN A 128 -14.76 -5.11 7.40
C GLN A 128 -15.58 -4.22 6.46
N PRO A 129 -16.82 -4.58 6.11
CA PRO A 129 -17.53 -3.92 5.03
C PRO A 129 -17.79 -2.44 5.30
N LEU A 130 -17.41 -1.59 4.33
CA LEU A 130 -17.85 -0.20 4.32
C LEU A 130 -19.36 -0.10 4.13
N ALA A 131 -19.97 0.90 4.75
CA ALA A 131 -21.31 1.33 4.40
C ALA A 131 -21.38 1.69 2.91
N ALA A 132 -22.48 1.36 2.22
CA ALA A 132 -22.59 1.53 0.77
C ALA A 132 -22.33 2.98 0.31
N ALA A 133 -22.84 3.97 1.05
CA ALA A 133 -22.61 5.39 0.75
C ALA A 133 -21.12 5.77 0.91
N ARG A 134 -20.43 5.24 1.94
CA ARG A 134 -19.00 5.46 2.14
C ARG A 134 -18.19 4.83 1.01
N ARG A 135 -18.47 3.56 0.66
CA ARG A 135 -17.81 2.87 -0.44
C ARG A 135 -17.93 3.65 -1.75
N LYS A 136 -19.13 4.16 -2.07
CA LYS A 136 -19.34 5.00 -3.27
C LYS A 136 -18.39 6.21 -3.29
N VAL A 137 -18.28 6.92 -2.16
CA VAL A 137 -17.37 8.07 -2.03
C VAL A 137 -15.92 7.67 -2.27
N GLU A 138 -15.46 6.59 -1.64
CA GLU A 138 -14.07 6.15 -1.75
C GLU A 138 -13.74 5.67 -3.18
N VAL A 139 -14.66 4.95 -3.82
CA VAL A 139 -14.52 4.50 -5.22
C VAL A 139 -14.52 5.67 -6.20
N GLU A 140 -15.41 6.66 -6.02
CA GLU A 140 -15.42 7.86 -6.86
C GLU A 140 -14.11 8.67 -6.71
N ALA A 141 -13.58 8.79 -5.49
CA ALA A 141 -12.30 9.44 -5.24
C ALA A 141 -11.16 8.68 -5.94
N LEU A 142 -11.09 7.36 -5.77
CA LEU A 142 -10.10 6.50 -6.41
C LEU A 142 -10.14 6.62 -7.94
N ALA A 143 -11.33 6.54 -8.53
CA ALA A 143 -11.54 6.64 -9.97
C ALA A 143 -11.09 8.01 -10.52
N ARG A 144 -11.46 9.11 -9.85
CA ARG A 144 -11.04 10.46 -10.26
C ARG A 144 -9.53 10.64 -10.15
N THR A 145 -8.89 10.13 -9.10
CA THR A 145 -7.43 10.18 -8.95
C THR A 145 -6.74 9.37 -10.05
N ALA A 146 -7.21 8.16 -10.33
CA ALA A 146 -6.67 7.32 -11.40
C ALA A 146 -6.79 7.99 -12.77
N MET A 147 -7.97 8.51 -13.12
CA MET A 147 -8.21 9.21 -14.37
C MET A 147 -7.33 10.45 -14.50
N ARG A 148 -7.24 11.29 -13.47
CA ARG A 148 -6.38 12.49 -13.47
C ARG A 148 -4.91 12.14 -13.73
N ARG A 149 -4.40 11.10 -13.08
CA ARG A 149 -3.01 10.65 -13.28
C ARG A 149 -2.80 10.10 -14.68
N LEU A 150 -3.73 9.30 -15.20
CA LEU A 150 -3.67 8.77 -16.56
C LEU A 150 -3.68 9.91 -17.60
N THR A 151 -4.55 10.90 -17.42
CA THR A 151 -4.59 12.10 -18.27
C THR A 151 -3.27 12.87 -18.18
N GLY A 152 -2.75 13.10 -16.98
CA GLY A 152 -1.46 13.80 -16.79
C GLY A 152 -0.24 13.06 -17.35
N LEU A 153 -0.32 11.72 -17.51
CA LEU A 153 0.70 10.94 -18.21
C LEU A 153 0.61 11.09 -19.73
N GLY A 154 -0.61 11.20 -20.28
CA GLY A 154 -0.84 11.42 -21.72
C GLY A 154 -0.63 12.87 -22.16
N ASP A 155 -0.90 13.82 -21.26
CA ASP A 155 -0.75 15.25 -21.48
C ASP A 155 -0.23 15.93 -20.19
N PRO A 156 1.08 16.18 -20.08
CA PRO A 156 1.70 16.81 -18.92
C PRO A 156 1.15 18.21 -18.59
N GLU A 157 0.58 18.96 -19.55
CA GLU A 157 0.04 20.30 -19.28
C GLU A 157 -1.16 20.27 -18.33
N THR A 158 -1.84 19.12 -18.24
CA THR A 158 -3.03 18.93 -17.40
C THR A 158 -2.72 18.68 -15.92
N GLN A 159 -1.45 18.46 -15.52
CA GLN A 159 -1.06 18.00 -14.17
C GLN A 159 -1.37 19.00 -13.02
N GLY A 160 -1.77 20.24 -13.36
CA GLY A 160 -2.21 21.28 -12.42
C GLY A 160 -3.71 21.59 -12.46
N TRP A 161 -4.46 21.09 -13.44
CA TRP A 161 -5.83 21.52 -13.67
C TRP A 161 -6.79 20.91 -12.63
N GLY A 162 -7.75 21.72 -12.16
CA GLY A 162 -8.80 21.24 -11.25
C GLY A 162 -8.31 20.85 -9.84
N ARG A 163 -7.13 21.32 -9.43
CA ARG A 163 -6.82 21.49 -8.00
C ARG A 163 -7.69 22.65 -7.50
N ILE A 164 -8.78 22.32 -6.82
CA ILE A 164 -9.46 23.32 -6.01
C ILE A 164 -8.53 23.54 -4.82
N GLU A 165 -7.98 24.75 -4.71
CA GLU A 165 -7.33 25.19 -3.48
C GLU A 165 -8.33 24.99 -2.34
N GLY A 166 -7.94 24.14 -1.38
CA GLY A 166 -8.72 23.91 -0.16
C GLY A 166 -8.48 25.02 0.84
#